data_AF-A0A286Y2R7-F1
#
_entry.id   AF-A0A286Y2R7-F1
#
_cell.length_a   1.000
_cell.length_b   1.000
_cell.length_c   1.000
_cell.angle_alpha   90.00
_cell.angle_beta   90.00
_cell.angle_gamma   90.00
#
_symmetry.space_group_name_H-M   'P 1'
#
loop_
_entity.id
_entity.type
_entity.pdbx_description
1 polymer ?
#
loop_
_entity_poly.entity_id
_entity_poly.type
_entity_poly.pdbx_seq_one_letter_code
_entity_poly.pdbx_strand_id
1 'polypeptide(L)' 'MGDSRDLCPHLDSIGEVTKEDLLLKSKGTCQACGVSGPNLWACLQVSCPYVGCGESFEDHSTLHAQ' A
#
# COMPACT_ATOMS: atom_id res chain seq x y z
N MET A 1 -26.57 3.33 -10.15
CA MET A 1 -25.59 4.40 -9.88
C MET A 1 -24.53 3.77 -8.99
N GLY A 2 -23.37 3.43 -9.54
CA GLY A 2 -22.23 2.92 -8.77
C GLY A 2 -21.64 4.07 -7.96
N ASP A 3 -21.49 3.84 -6.67
CA ASP A 3 -21.14 4.81 -5.64
C ASP A 3 -19.77 5.45 -5.92
N SER A 4 -19.72 6.75 -6.22
CA SER A 4 -18.48 7.51 -6.46
C SER A 4 -17.61 7.68 -5.20
N ARG A 5 -17.86 6.93 -4.12
CA ARG A 5 -17.07 6.96 -2.88
C ARG A 5 -15.83 6.07 -2.94
N ASP A 6 -15.69 5.28 -4.01
CA ASP A 6 -14.55 4.38 -4.23
C ASP A 6 -13.33 5.10 -4.84
N LEU A 7 -13.52 6.33 -5.32
CA LEU A 7 -12.44 7.14 -5.90
C LEU A 7 -12.01 8.18 -4.88
N CYS A 8 -10.95 7.86 -4.12
CA CYS A 8 -10.29 8.87 -3.32
C CYS A 8 -9.63 9.91 -4.24
N PRO A 9 -9.66 11.22 -3.91
CA PRO A 9 -9.02 12.27 -4.72
C PRO A 9 -7.51 12.04 -4.87
N HIS A 10 -6.92 11.25 -3.96
CA HIS A 10 -5.54 10.79 -4.06
C HIS A 10 -5.33 9.83 -5.23
N LEU A 11 -6.31 9.02 -5.63
CA LEU A 11 -6.18 8.06 -6.73
C LEU A 11 -5.84 8.74 -8.07
N ASP A 12 -6.26 9.99 -8.25
CA ASP A 12 -5.91 10.80 -9.43
C ASP A 12 -4.44 11.27 -9.39
N SER A 13 -3.88 11.45 -8.18
CA SER A 13 -2.46 11.81 -7.96
C SER A 13 -1.52 10.61 -7.90
N ILE A 14 -2.05 9.43 -7.58
CA ILE A 14 -1.34 8.17 -7.61
C ILE A 14 -1.19 7.79 -9.08
N GLY A 15 -0.05 8.13 -9.68
CA GLY A 15 0.22 7.81 -11.09
C GLY A 15 0.29 6.28 -11.36
N GLU A 16 0.71 5.90 -12.57
CA GLU A 16 0.63 4.51 -13.03
C GLU A 16 1.44 3.52 -12.18
N VAL A 17 0.75 2.74 -11.34
CA VAL A 17 1.28 1.53 -10.73
C VAL A 17 1.13 0.35 -11.67
N THR A 18 2.25 -0.32 -11.96
CA THR A 18 2.21 -1.53 -12.77
C THR A 18 1.77 -2.72 -11.92
N LYS A 19 1.13 -3.68 -12.59
CA LYS A 19 0.73 -4.95 -11.97
C LYS A 19 1.94 -5.69 -11.37
N GLU A 20 3.11 -5.57 -12.00
CA GLU A 20 4.37 -6.15 -11.55
C GLU A 20 4.80 -5.58 -10.19
N ASP A 21 4.64 -4.27 -9.99
CA ASP A 21 4.96 -3.63 -8.73
C ASP A 21 4.06 -4.17 -7.61
N LEU A 22 2.75 -4.30 -7.87
CA LEU A 22 1.81 -4.89 -6.92
C LEU A 22 2.12 -6.37 -6.61
N LEU A 23 2.51 -7.15 -7.62
CA LEU A 23 2.96 -8.53 -7.46
C LEU A 23 4.22 -8.62 -6.58
N LEU A 24 5.17 -7.71 -6.75
CA LEU A 24 6.37 -7.66 -5.93
C LEU A 24 6.03 -7.36 -4.46
N LYS A 25 5.12 -6.41 -4.21
CA LYS A 25 4.65 -6.04 -2.86
C LYS A 25 3.93 -7.19 -2.17
N SER A 26 3.11 -7.93 -2.92
CA SER A 26 2.32 -9.04 -2.39
C SER A 26 3.16 -10.18 -1.78
N LYS A 27 4.43 -10.27 -2.18
CA LYS A 27 5.39 -11.24 -1.66
C LYS A 27 6.26 -10.67 -0.53
N GLY A 28 6.18 -9.37 -0.30
CA GLY A 28 7.03 -8.64 0.63
C GLY A 28 6.57 -8.80 2.07
N THR A 29 7.54 -8.78 2.98
CA THR A 29 7.30 -8.51 4.40
C THR A 29 7.25 -7.00 4.62
N CYS A 30 6.77 -6.57 5.80
CA CYS A 30 6.88 -5.15 6.14
C CYS A 30 8.34 -4.70 6.07
N GLN A 31 8.63 -3.61 5.36
CA GLN A 31 10.00 -3.17 5.14
C GLN A 31 10.62 -2.48 6.37
N ALA A 32 9.80 -2.05 7.33
CA ALA A 32 10.25 -1.42 8.57
C ALA A 32 10.56 -2.46 9.67
N CYS A 33 9.63 -3.38 9.95
CA CYS A 33 9.77 -4.36 11.03
C CYS A 33 9.94 -5.82 10.58
N GLY A 34 9.88 -6.09 9.28
CA GLY A 34 10.09 -7.44 8.72
C GLY A 34 8.92 -8.40 8.90
N VAL A 35 7.77 -7.97 9.42
CA VAL A 35 6.64 -8.87 9.68
C VAL A 35 6.08 -9.44 8.38
N SER A 36 5.91 -10.76 8.36
CA SER A 36 5.28 -11.51 7.27
C SER A 36 3.90 -11.98 7.72
N GLY A 37 2.85 -11.70 6.95
CA GLY A 37 1.52 -12.20 7.29
C GLY A 37 0.38 -11.55 6.50
N PRO A 38 -0.87 -11.95 6.77
CA PRO A 38 -2.04 -11.19 6.35
C PRO A 38 -2.00 -9.78 6.98
N ASN A 39 -2.65 -8.80 6.33
CA ASN A 39 -2.69 -7.38 6.76
C ASN A 39 -1.41 -6.55 6.51
N LEU A 40 -0.71 -6.85 5.42
CA LEU A 40 0.30 -5.96 4.84
C LEU A 40 -0.32 -5.03 3.79
N TRP A 41 0.21 -3.82 3.70
CA TRP A 41 -0.27 -2.75 2.84
C TRP A 41 0.86 -2.26 1.95
N ALA A 42 0.62 -2.28 0.65
CA ALA A 42 1.52 -1.77 -0.35
C ALA A 42 1.25 -0.28 -0.59
N CYS A 43 2.30 0.53 -0.66
CA CYS A 43 2.18 1.88 -1.15
C CYS A 43 1.86 1.83 -2.65
N LEU A 44 0.82 2.56 -3.08
CA LEU A 44 0.45 2.68 -4.48
C LEU A 44 1.14 3.86 -5.17
N GLN A 45 1.98 4.62 -4.48
CA GLN A 45 2.63 5.79 -5.07
C GLN A 45 3.65 5.39 -6.15
N VAL A 46 3.71 6.16 -7.24
CA VAL A 46 4.67 5.95 -8.33
C VAL A 46 6.09 5.95 -7.78
N SER A 47 6.87 4.94 -8.18
CA SER A 47 8.25 4.76 -7.74
C SER A 47 8.44 4.54 -6.23
N CYS A 48 7.37 4.21 -5.48
CA CYS A 48 7.48 3.85 -4.07
C CYS A 48 7.27 2.35 -3.86
N PRO A 49 8.35 1.54 -3.83
CA PRO A 49 8.20 0.12 -3.68
C PRO A 49 7.95 -0.34 -2.22
N TYR A 50 7.34 0.50 -1.39
CA TYR A 50 7.22 0.29 0.05
C TYR A 50 6.05 -0.63 0.45
N VAL A 51 6.30 -1.51 1.43
CA VAL A 51 5.28 -2.34 2.08
C VAL A 51 5.29 -2.08 3.59
N GLY A 52 4.17 -1.59 4.11
CA GLY A 52 3.92 -1.38 5.52
C GLY A 52 3.06 -2.51 6.11
N CYS A 53 3.14 -2.71 7.42
CA CYS A 53 2.10 -3.45 8.14
C CYS A 53 0.97 -2.50 8.53
N GLY A 54 -0.26 -3.02 8.59
CA GLY A 54 -1.40 -2.26 9.10
C GLY A 54 -1.53 -2.35 10.62
N GLU A 55 -2.69 -1.95 11.12
CA GLU A 55 -3.07 -1.90 12.54
C GLU A 55 -2.94 -3.23 13.29
N SER A 56 -2.84 -4.36 12.56
CA SER A 56 -2.54 -5.67 13.15
C SER A 56 -1.14 -5.74 13.79
N PHE A 57 -0.25 -4.81 13.46
CA PHE A 57 1.11 -4.73 14.00
C PHE A 57 1.42 -3.31 14.47
N GLU A 58 2.35 -2.61 13.83
CA GLU A 58 2.79 -1.26 14.20
C GLU A 58 2.20 -0.15 13.32
N ASP A 59 1.31 -0.52 12.39
CA ASP A 59 0.63 0.43 11.51
C ASP A 59 1.59 1.32 10.69
N HIS A 60 2.73 0.75 10.27
CA HIS A 60 3.70 1.39 9.39
C HIS A 60 3.11 1.85 8.05
N SER A 61 1.98 1.28 7.63
CA SER A 61 1.19 1.75 6.48
C SER A 61 0.71 3.19 6.68
N THR A 62 0.08 3.49 7.82
CA THR A 62 -0.47 4.81 8.12
C THR A 62 0.62 5.83 8.38
N LEU A 63 1.70 5.43 9.07
CA LEU A 63 2.89 6.28 9.26
C LEU A 63 3.53 6.68 7.93
N HIS A 64 3.51 5.79 6.94
CA HIS A 64 4.02 6.07 5.60
C HIS A 64 3.08 6.92 4.75
N ALA A 65 1.77 6.83 4.98
CA ALA A 65 0.73 7.51 4.22
C ALA A 65 0.31 8.89 4.79
N GLN A 66 1.00 9.37 5.83
CA GLN A 66 0.77 10.68 6.47
C GLN A 66 1.47 11.81 5.73
#